data_AF-A0ABD6DAZ4-F1
#
_entry.id   AF-A0ABD6DAZ4-F1
#
_cell.length_a   1.000
_cell.length_b   1.000
_cell.length_c   1.000
_cell.angle_alpha   90.00
_cell.angle_beta   90.00
_cell.angle_gamma   90.00
#
_symmetry.space_group_name_H-M   'P 1'
#
loop_
_entity.id
_entity.type
_entity.pdbx_description
1 polymer ?
#
loop_
_entity_poly.entity_id
_entity_poly.type
_entity_poly.pdbx_seq_one_letter_code
_entity_poly.pdbx_strand_id
1 'polypeptide(L)'
;MDPNNDSANCEVQFLEESILEAGFESYIQSEYELPYFVDVDYPESAPDTPREYLIGLAKRVLNAGGNRTGFTHHTEIRRSLHGWAPEYNEDVDGDPGYWGECAFGLSSHEINFGRLEGDGETKEQKARTVLAWARDNIDAEVLVEIEENYVSDIRSMWDDAAALAEGELQIRKFQNSPPDNVGGWHRFDASDERVKLAYRANNHDVPVVIGVYEAGEDLDVHEWTIENWEANNGDPLETPKNRFPASTRTNDGPYARLRNHLQTYNADPLPVDTETDTNSSAPA
;
A
#
# COMPACT_ATOMS: atom_id res chain seq x y z
N MET A 1 -12.98 -37.77 -8.34
CA MET A 1 -11.86 -37.41 -7.46
C MET A 1 -11.50 -36.01 -7.85
N ASP A 2 -11.87 -35.05 -7.01
CA ASP A 2 -11.66 -33.64 -7.23
C ASP A 2 -10.23 -33.32 -6.78
N PRO A 3 -9.33 -32.84 -7.65
CA PRO A 3 -7.92 -32.59 -7.30
C PRO A 3 -7.72 -31.34 -6.44
N ASN A 4 -8.81 -30.65 -6.04
CA ASN A 4 -8.78 -29.40 -5.28
C ASN A 4 -9.08 -29.58 -3.78
N ASN A 5 -9.07 -30.80 -3.24
CA ASN A 5 -9.45 -31.06 -1.85
C ASN A 5 -8.31 -31.55 -0.93
N ASP A 6 -7.05 -31.44 -1.36
CA ASP A 6 -5.87 -31.74 -0.54
C ASP A 6 -5.18 -30.47 0.02
N SER A 7 -5.84 -29.32 -0.06
CA SER A 7 -5.30 -28.02 0.35
C SER A 7 -6.24 -27.35 1.33
N ALA A 8 -6.00 -27.50 2.63
CA ALA A 8 -6.53 -26.55 3.61
C ALA A 8 -5.62 -26.50 4.84
N ASN A 9 -5.29 -27.66 5.43
CA ASN A 9 -4.38 -27.68 6.57
C ASN A 9 -2.93 -27.69 6.09
N CYS A 10 -2.25 -26.54 6.14
CA CYS A 10 -0.81 -26.57 6.30
C CYS A 10 -0.56 -27.21 7.68
N GLU A 11 -0.13 -28.48 7.75
CA GLU A 11 0.14 -29.24 9.01
C GLU A 11 1.10 -28.53 10.01
N VAL A 12 1.56 -27.33 9.65
CA VAL A 12 2.74 -26.64 10.12
C VAL A 12 2.42 -25.17 10.54
N GLN A 13 1.13 -24.78 10.60
CA GLN A 13 0.68 -23.53 11.22
C GLN A 13 0.47 -23.71 12.74
N PHE A 14 0.50 -22.61 13.49
CA PHE A 14 0.35 -22.55 14.95
C PHE A 14 -1.01 -21.98 15.37
N LEU A 15 -1.66 -21.19 14.51
CA LEU A 15 -3.03 -20.75 14.67
C LEU A 15 -4.04 -21.87 14.36
N GLU A 16 -5.16 -21.88 15.07
CA GLU A 16 -6.26 -22.83 14.85
C GLU A 16 -7.05 -22.56 13.56
N GLU A 17 -7.07 -21.30 13.09
CA GLU A 17 -7.71 -20.90 11.83
C GLU A 17 -6.69 -20.27 10.89
N SER A 18 -6.54 -20.85 9.69
CA SER A 18 -5.64 -20.31 8.67
C SER A 18 -6.26 -19.11 7.96
N ILE A 19 -5.52 -18.02 7.82
CA ILE A 19 -6.00 -16.87 7.02
C ILE A 19 -6.02 -17.16 5.53
N LEU A 20 -5.25 -18.15 5.08
CA LEU A 20 -5.35 -18.62 3.71
C LEU A 20 -6.61 -19.46 3.48
N GLU A 21 -7.10 -20.19 4.49
CA GLU A 21 -8.37 -20.92 4.40
C GLU A 21 -9.57 -19.97 4.43
N ALA A 22 -9.53 -18.92 5.26
CA ALA A 22 -10.52 -17.85 5.23
C ALA A 22 -10.40 -16.99 3.96
N GLY A 23 -9.19 -16.88 3.40
CA GLY A 23 -8.83 -16.07 2.24
C GLY A 23 -8.66 -14.59 2.58
N PHE A 24 -7.58 -13.97 2.10
CA PHE A 24 -7.38 -12.51 2.19
C PHE A 24 -8.47 -11.72 1.43
N GLU A 25 -9.03 -12.32 0.38
CA GLU A 25 -10.19 -11.78 -0.34
C GLU A 25 -11.41 -11.65 0.58
N SER A 26 -11.67 -12.61 1.48
CA SER A 26 -12.81 -12.52 2.42
C SER A 26 -12.58 -11.43 3.46
N TYR A 27 -11.34 -11.26 3.95
CA TYR A 27 -10.98 -10.19 4.89
C TYR A 27 -11.27 -8.80 4.30
N ILE A 28 -10.75 -8.52 3.11
CA ILE A 28 -10.94 -7.21 2.47
C ILE A 28 -12.42 -7.00 2.10
N GLN A 29 -13.19 -8.07 1.78
CA GLN A 29 -14.63 -7.96 1.51
C GLN A 29 -15.42 -7.57 2.76
N SER A 30 -15.04 -8.14 3.91
CA SER A 30 -15.71 -7.86 5.17
C SER A 30 -15.38 -6.48 5.75
N GLU A 31 -14.14 -6.01 5.59
CA GLU A 31 -13.66 -4.80 6.26
C GLU A 31 -13.97 -3.52 5.47
N TYR A 32 -13.89 -3.56 4.14
CA TYR A 32 -13.92 -2.34 3.34
C TYR A 32 -15.31 -1.97 2.81
N GLU A 33 -16.34 -2.82 2.94
CA GLU A 33 -17.72 -2.60 2.41
C GLU A 33 -17.76 -2.06 0.96
N LEU A 34 -16.69 -2.25 0.19
CA LEU A 34 -16.55 -1.68 -1.14
C LEU A 34 -17.28 -2.58 -2.14
N PRO A 35 -18.11 -2.02 -3.05
CA PRO A 35 -18.74 -2.80 -4.12
C PRO A 35 -17.74 -3.35 -5.17
N TYR A 36 -16.43 -3.22 -4.92
CA TYR A 36 -15.39 -3.05 -5.94
C TYR A 36 -14.07 -3.73 -5.54
N PHE A 37 -14.07 -5.05 -5.46
CA PHE A 37 -12.82 -5.83 -5.40
C PHE A 37 -11.99 -5.82 -6.68
N VAL A 38 -12.35 -5.00 -7.67
CA VAL A 38 -11.89 -5.24 -9.03
C VAL A 38 -10.61 -4.47 -9.38
N ASP A 39 -10.17 -3.49 -8.57
CA ASP A 39 -9.00 -2.66 -8.90
C ASP A 39 -7.96 -2.54 -7.76
N VAL A 40 -8.04 -3.33 -6.67
CA VAL A 40 -6.95 -3.36 -5.69
C VAL A 40 -5.90 -4.35 -6.19
N ASP A 41 -4.76 -3.84 -6.64
CA ASP A 41 -3.64 -4.68 -7.03
C ASP A 41 -3.16 -5.50 -5.82
N TYR A 42 -2.85 -6.77 -6.08
CA TYR A 42 -2.30 -7.65 -5.08
C TYR A 42 -0.96 -7.07 -4.54
N PRO A 43 -0.78 -6.90 -3.22
CA PRO A 43 0.45 -6.34 -2.67
C PRO A 43 1.65 -7.22 -3.02
N GLU A 44 2.63 -6.68 -3.73
CA GLU A 44 3.78 -7.43 -4.29
C GLU A 44 4.53 -8.28 -3.24
N SER A 45 4.53 -7.86 -1.98
CA SER A 45 5.25 -8.54 -0.90
C SER A 45 4.36 -9.41 0.01
N ALA A 46 3.05 -9.45 -0.20
CA ALA A 46 2.14 -10.32 0.55
C ALA A 46 2.20 -11.77 0.01
N PRO A 47 2.11 -12.81 0.86
CA PRO A 47 2.20 -14.20 0.40
C PRO A 47 0.95 -14.62 -0.39
N ASP A 48 1.11 -14.94 -1.68
CA ASP A 48 -0.01 -15.24 -2.59
C ASP A 48 -0.44 -16.72 -2.60
N THR A 49 0.38 -17.57 -1.98
CA THR A 49 0.19 -19.03 -1.96
C THR A 49 0.52 -19.60 -0.58
N PRO A 50 -0.01 -20.79 -0.24
CA PRO A 50 0.36 -21.51 0.99
C PRO A 50 1.87 -21.72 1.13
N ARG A 51 2.56 -21.96 0.01
CA ARG A 51 4.02 -22.07 -0.05
C ARG A 51 4.69 -20.78 0.43
N GLU A 52 4.31 -19.63 -0.12
CA GLU A 52 4.91 -18.35 0.25
C GLU A 52 4.64 -17.98 1.70
N TYR A 53 3.43 -18.27 2.18
CA TYR A 53 3.06 -18.08 3.59
C TYR A 53 3.93 -18.93 4.51
N LEU A 54 4.06 -20.22 4.21
CA LEU A 54 4.88 -21.15 4.98
C LEU A 54 6.36 -20.73 4.99
N ILE A 55 6.88 -20.31 3.84
CA ILE A 55 8.23 -19.75 3.74
C ILE A 55 8.34 -18.49 4.61
N GLY A 56 7.38 -17.56 4.52
CA GLY A 56 7.37 -16.33 5.31
C GLY A 56 7.35 -16.59 6.81
N LEU A 57 6.49 -17.50 7.27
CA LEU A 57 6.37 -17.88 8.68
C LEU A 57 7.69 -18.49 9.19
N ALA A 58 8.31 -19.41 8.43
CA ALA A 58 9.60 -19.99 8.79
C ALA A 58 10.70 -18.93 8.95
N LYS A 59 10.73 -17.93 8.06
CA LYS A 59 11.66 -16.80 8.17
C LYS A 59 11.42 -16.00 9.45
N ARG A 60 10.17 -15.77 9.84
CA ARG A 60 9.83 -15.04 11.08
C ARG A 60 10.23 -15.82 12.32
N VAL A 61 10.01 -17.14 12.34
CA VAL A 61 10.48 -18.03 13.42
C VAL A 61 12.00 -17.94 13.59
N LEU A 62 12.77 -18.02 12.49
CA LEU A 62 14.24 -17.89 12.56
C LEU A 62 14.69 -16.49 13.01
N ASN A 63 13.99 -15.44 12.57
CA ASN A 63 14.31 -14.04 12.91
C ASN A 63 13.84 -13.62 14.31
N ALA A 64 12.90 -14.34 14.92
CA ALA A 64 12.46 -14.11 16.30
C ALA A 64 13.52 -14.48 17.35
N GLY A 65 14.70 -14.98 16.91
CA GLY A 65 15.80 -15.42 17.76
C GLY A 65 16.13 -14.46 18.92
N GLY A 66 16.54 -15.03 20.06
CA GLY A 66 16.80 -14.32 21.31
C GLY A 66 16.04 -14.95 22.49
N ASN A 67 16.03 -14.27 23.64
CA ASN A 67 15.41 -14.76 24.88
C ASN A 67 13.93 -15.20 24.73
N ARG A 68 13.23 -14.69 23.71
CA ARG A 68 11.80 -14.98 23.44
C ARG A 68 11.56 -16.42 22.99
N THR A 69 12.46 -17.00 22.20
CA THR A 69 12.33 -18.38 21.71
C THR A 69 13.06 -19.39 22.59
N GLY A 70 13.67 -18.94 23.69
CA GLY A 70 14.56 -19.76 24.53
C GLY A 70 15.98 -19.95 23.97
N PHE A 71 16.26 -19.43 22.76
CA PHE A 71 17.56 -19.51 22.11
C PHE A 71 18.23 -18.14 22.06
N THR A 72 19.29 -17.96 22.84
CA THR A 72 19.98 -16.67 23.00
C THR A 72 20.92 -16.34 21.84
N HIS A 73 21.33 -17.36 21.07
CA HIS A 73 22.20 -17.21 19.92
C HIS A 73 21.78 -18.13 18.76
N HIS A 74 21.91 -17.66 17.51
CA HIS A 74 21.60 -18.47 16.31
C HIS A 74 22.44 -19.76 16.20
N THR A 75 23.60 -19.83 16.88
CA THR A 75 24.39 -21.05 17.00
C THR A 75 23.72 -22.12 17.86
N GLU A 76 22.87 -21.73 18.82
CA GLU A 76 22.03 -22.62 19.62
C GLU A 76 20.85 -23.14 18.81
N ILE A 77 20.21 -22.27 18.01
CA ILE A 77 19.19 -22.67 17.03
C ILE A 77 19.76 -23.74 16.10
N ARG A 78 20.93 -23.48 15.49
CA ARG A 78 21.58 -24.45 14.61
C ARG A 78 21.87 -25.78 15.32
N ARG A 79 22.40 -25.75 16.55
CA ARG A 79 22.71 -26.96 17.30
C ARG A 79 21.45 -27.75 17.65
N SER A 80 20.39 -27.07 18.09
CA SER A 80 19.11 -27.68 18.40
C SER A 80 18.50 -28.31 17.15
N LEU A 81 18.45 -27.58 16.04
CA LEU A 81 17.90 -28.06 14.78
C LEU A 81 18.68 -29.25 14.21
N HIS A 82 20.02 -29.24 14.29
CA HIS A 82 20.88 -30.37 13.89
C HIS A 82 20.82 -31.56 14.84
N GLY A 83 20.49 -31.35 16.12
CA GLY A 83 20.27 -32.43 17.08
C GLY A 83 18.89 -33.07 16.96
N TRP A 84 17.87 -32.26 16.68
CA TRP A 84 16.48 -32.68 16.51
C TRP A 84 16.27 -33.45 15.21
N ALA A 85 16.76 -32.93 14.07
CA ALA A 85 16.43 -33.45 12.75
C ALA A 85 16.75 -34.94 12.52
N PRO A 86 17.88 -35.50 13.01
CA PRO A 86 18.17 -36.94 12.89
C PRO A 86 17.32 -37.83 13.79
N GLU A 87 16.74 -37.30 14.86
CA GLU A 87 15.91 -38.04 15.81
C GLU A 87 14.41 -37.93 15.49
N TYR A 88 14.04 -37.00 14.58
CA TYR A 88 12.67 -36.77 14.16
C TYR A 88 12.30 -37.72 13.01
N ASN A 89 11.42 -38.68 13.34
CA ASN A 89 10.85 -39.78 12.54
C ASN A 89 11.07 -39.71 10.99
N GLU A 90 11.71 -40.74 10.45
CA GLU A 90 12.31 -40.82 9.10
C GLU A 90 11.36 -41.17 7.93
N ASP A 91 10.12 -40.65 7.86
CA ASP A 91 9.33 -40.86 6.64
C ASP A 91 8.33 -39.72 6.42
N VAL A 92 8.80 -38.63 5.79
CA VAL A 92 7.93 -37.66 5.14
C VAL A 92 7.76 -38.11 3.71
N ASP A 93 6.53 -38.44 3.30
CA ASP A 93 6.21 -38.82 1.91
C ASP A 93 7.06 -39.97 1.32
N GLY A 94 7.64 -40.83 2.16
CA GLY A 94 8.50 -41.93 1.71
C GLY A 94 9.98 -41.55 1.51
N ASP A 95 10.45 -40.45 2.09
CA ASP A 95 11.84 -39.97 2.06
C ASP A 95 12.55 -40.08 3.43
N PRO A 96 13.19 -41.22 3.71
CA PRO A 96 14.02 -41.40 4.90
C PRO A 96 15.23 -40.48 4.89
N GLY A 97 15.26 -39.55 5.85
CA GLY A 97 16.34 -38.59 6.02
C GLY A 97 16.01 -37.16 5.57
N TYR A 98 14.82 -36.93 5.01
CA TYR A 98 14.32 -35.62 4.59
C TYR A 98 14.66 -34.48 5.57
N TRP A 99 14.33 -34.66 6.85
CA TRP A 99 14.56 -33.66 7.89
C TRP A 99 16.05 -33.38 8.09
N GLY A 100 16.86 -34.44 8.13
CA GLY A 100 18.31 -34.35 8.27
C GLY A 100 18.94 -33.60 7.10
N GLU A 101 18.60 -33.98 5.86
CA GLU A 101 19.14 -33.33 4.66
C GLU A 101 18.79 -31.85 4.60
N CYS A 102 17.53 -31.50 4.88
CA CYS A 102 17.08 -30.10 4.93
C CYS A 102 17.77 -29.32 6.06
N ALA A 103 17.85 -29.90 7.26
CA ALA A 103 18.46 -29.29 8.43
C ALA A 103 19.95 -29.02 8.22
N PHE A 104 20.70 -30.01 7.72
CA PHE A 104 22.12 -29.86 7.40
C PHE A 104 22.36 -28.99 6.16
N GLY A 105 21.39 -28.92 5.26
CA GLY A 105 21.40 -28.04 4.08
C GLY A 105 21.16 -26.56 4.39
N LEU A 106 20.68 -26.21 5.59
CA LEU A 106 20.55 -24.81 6.02
C LEU A 106 21.93 -24.22 6.36
N SER A 107 22.33 -23.21 5.60
CA SER A 107 23.56 -22.47 5.87
C SER A 107 23.43 -21.60 7.13
N SER A 108 24.57 -21.21 7.72
CA SER A 108 24.56 -20.23 8.81
C SER A 108 23.92 -18.91 8.40
N HIS A 109 24.02 -18.52 7.13
CA HIS A 109 23.38 -17.28 6.64
C HIS A 109 21.86 -17.41 6.67
N GLU A 110 21.33 -18.55 6.22
CA GLU A 110 19.90 -18.81 6.20
C GLU A 110 19.30 -18.79 7.62
N ILE A 111 19.97 -19.44 8.58
CA ILE A 111 19.55 -19.49 9.99
C ILE A 111 19.66 -18.13 10.67
N ASN A 112 20.74 -17.38 10.41
CA ASN A 112 21.00 -16.11 11.10
C ASN A 112 20.09 -14.99 10.63
N PHE A 113 19.65 -15.01 9.36
CA PHE A 113 18.90 -13.90 8.76
C PHE A 113 17.49 -14.30 8.31
N GLY A 114 17.08 -15.55 8.55
CA GLY A 114 15.80 -16.07 8.05
C GLY A 114 15.69 -15.88 6.53
N ARG A 115 16.74 -16.20 5.79
CA ARG A 115 16.80 -16.04 4.33
C ARG A 115 16.97 -17.39 3.67
N LEU A 116 15.88 -18.14 3.53
CA LEU A 116 15.93 -19.46 2.90
C LEU A 116 16.35 -19.34 1.43
N GLU A 117 17.38 -20.08 1.05
CA GLU A 117 17.99 -20.12 -0.28
C GLU A 117 17.65 -21.42 -1.02
N GLY A 118 17.56 -21.33 -2.34
CA GLY A 118 17.15 -22.43 -3.22
C GLY A 118 16.06 -22.01 -4.20
N ASP A 119 15.60 -22.96 -5.00
CA ASP A 119 14.36 -22.81 -5.77
C ASP A 119 13.12 -22.86 -4.86
N GLY A 120 11.93 -22.73 -5.45
CA GLY A 120 10.67 -22.69 -4.69
C GLY A 120 10.43 -23.94 -3.85
N GLU A 121 10.79 -25.12 -4.39
CA GLU A 121 10.62 -26.40 -3.71
C GLU A 121 11.63 -26.57 -2.57
N THR A 122 12.91 -26.29 -2.82
CA THR A 122 13.97 -26.33 -1.79
C THR A 122 13.65 -25.39 -0.63
N LYS A 123 13.15 -24.18 -0.91
CA LYS A 123 12.74 -23.22 0.12
C LYS A 123 11.55 -23.72 0.93
N GLU A 124 10.56 -24.31 0.28
CA GLU A 124 9.40 -24.91 0.95
C GLU A 124 9.84 -26.02 1.90
N GLN A 125 10.71 -26.92 1.44
CA GLN A 125 11.20 -28.04 2.24
C GLN A 125 11.98 -27.58 3.49
N LYS A 126 12.87 -26.61 3.29
CA LYS A 126 13.59 -25.93 4.39
C LYS A 126 12.63 -25.25 5.37
N ALA A 127 11.60 -24.57 4.87
CA ALA A 127 10.61 -23.90 5.70
C ALA A 127 9.79 -24.89 6.53
N ARG A 128 9.34 -26.00 5.94
CA ARG A 128 8.66 -27.09 6.66
C ARG A 128 9.55 -27.64 7.78
N THR A 129 10.83 -27.86 7.49
CA THR A 129 11.84 -28.33 8.46
C THR A 129 12.00 -27.37 9.63
N VAL A 130 12.12 -26.07 9.35
CA VAL A 130 12.24 -25.03 10.40
C VAL A 130 11.01 -25.00 11.30
N LEU A 131 9.81 -25.04 10.71
CA LEU A 131 8.59 -24.92 11.50
C LEU A 131 8.27 -26.19 12.30
N ALA A 132 8.55 -27.38 11.74
CA ALA A 132 8.44 -28.64 12.48
C ALA A 132 9.41 -28.66 13.68
N TRP A 133 10.66 -28.25 13.47
CA TRP A 133 11.62 -28.07 14.56
C TRP A 133 11.10 -27.09 15.62
N ALA A 134 10.59 -25.95 15.18
CA ALA A 134 10.13 -24.90 16.08
C ALA A 134 8.96 -25.37 16.95
N ARG A 135 8.01 -26.11 16.36
CA ARG A 135 6.86 -26.70 17.07
C ARG A 135 7.27 -27.56 18.27
N ASP A 136 8.35 -28.32 18.12
CA ASP A 136 8.83 -29.23 19.17
C ASP A 136 9.74 -28.56 20.20
N ASN A 137 10.38 -27.44 19.83
CA ASN A 137 11.49 -26.85 20.59
C ASN A 137 11.21 -25.44 21.13
N ILE A 138 10.13 -24.78 20.70
CA ILE A 138 9.74 -23.43 21.11
C ILE A 138 8.35 -23.50 21.76
N ASP A 139 8.12 -22.65 22.76
CA ASP A 139 6.83 -22.54 23.44
C ASP A 139 5.72 -22.20 22.44
N ALA A 140 4.60 -22.92 22.53
CA ALA A 140 3.44 -22.74 21.66
C ALA A 140 2.89 -21.30 21.74
N GLU A 141 2.88 -20.67 22.92
CA GLU A 141 2.41 -19.28 23.07
C GLU A 141 3.28 -18.30 22.26
N VAL A 142 4.59 -18.55 22.21
CA VAL A 142 5.54 -17.72 21.44
C VAL A 142 5.33 -17.93 19.94
N LEU A 143 5.08 -19.17 19.51
CA LEU A 143 4.83 -19.48 18.10
C LEU A 143 3.52 -18.85 17.60
N VAL A 144 2.48 -18.88 18.43
CA VAL A 144 1.21 -18.17 18.17
C VAL A 144 1.46 -16.67 18.04
N GLU A 145 2.17 -16.03 18.98
CA GLU A 145 2.49 -14.60 18.90
C GLU A 145 3.26 -14.25 17.59
N ILE A 146 4.21 -15.11 17.18
CA ILE A 146 4.96 -14.90 15.92
C ILE A 146 4.04 -14.96 14.71
N GLU A 147 3.13 -15.94 14.65
CA GLU A 147 2.19 -16.06 13.54
C GLU A 147 1.17 -14.92 13.54
N GLU A 148 0.57 -14.56 14.67
CA GLU A 148 -0.36 -13.42 14.79
C GLU A 148 0.28 -12.10 14.31
N ASN A 149 1.54 -11.86 14.64
CA ASN A 149 2.27 -10.69 14.12
C ASN A 149 2.48 -10.77 12.61
N TYR A 150 2.81 -11.95 12.08
CA TYR A 150 2.97 -12.12 10.63
C TYR A 150 1.65 -11.89 9.89
N VAL A 151 0.56 -12.41 10.42
CA VAL A 151 -0.81 -12.15 9.98
C VAL A 151 -1.15 -10.67 9.96
N SER A 152 -0.84 -9.97 11.06
CA SER A 152 -1.10 -8.53 11.18
C SER A 152 -0.31 -7.74 10.14
N ASP A 153 0.94 -8.12 9.88
CA ASP A 153 1.75 -7.49 8.84
C ASP A 153 1.11 -7.66 7.45
N ILE A 154 0.64 -8.87 7.11
CA ILE A 154 0.00 -9.11 5.82
C ILE A 154 -1.29 -8.29 5.68
N ARG A 155 -2.11 -8.19 6.74
CA ARG A 155 -3.29 -7.32 6.75
C ARG A 155 -2.91 -5.87 6.50
N SER A 156 -1.90 -5.34 7.19
CA SER A 156 -1.42 -3.97 6.97
C SER A 156 -1.00 -3.72 5.51
N MET A 157 -0.39 -4.70 4.84
CA MET A 157 -0.01 -4.58 3.43
C MET A 157 -1.22 -4.46 2.51
N TRP A 158 -2.28 -5.19 2.82
CA TRP A 158 -3.56 -5.08 2.12
C TRP A 158 -4.28 -3.77 2.40
N ASP A 159 -4.24 -3.30 3.64
CA ASP A 159 -4.82 -2.02 4.02
C ASP A 159 -4.14 -0.86 3.24
N ASP A 160 -2.80 -0.92 3.11
CA ASP A 160 -2.02 0.04 2.32
C ASP A 160 -2.39 -0.01 0.83
N ALA A 161 -2.54 -1.21 0.25
CA ALA A 161 -2.94 -1.39 -1.14
C ALA A 161 -4.36 -0.89 -1.40
N ALA A 162 -5.31 -1.15 -0.49
CA ALA A 162 -6.67 -0.65 -0.57
C ALA A 162 -6.70 0.89 -0.50
N ALA A 163 -5.91 1.49 0.40
CA ALA A 163 -5.79 2.94 0.49
C ALA A 163 -5.18 3.58 -0.77
N LEU A 164 -4.22 2.90 -1.41
CA LEU A 164 -3.65 3.30 -2.69
C LEU A 164 -4.72 3.33 -3.78
N ALA A 165 -5.46 2.23 -3.95
CA ALA A 165 -6.48 2.07 -4.97
C ALA A 165 -7.65 3.05 -4.79
N GLU A 166 -8.10 3.27 -3.55
CA GLU A 166 -9.12 4.28 -3.26
C GLU A 166 -8.62 5.69 -3.61
N GLY A 167 -7.37 6.02 -3.27
CA GLY A 167 -6.75 7.29 -3.67
C GLY A 167 -6.77 7.51 -5.18
N GLU A 168 -6.40 6.49 -5.95
CA GLU A 168 -6.42 6.54 -7.42
C GLU A 168 -7.83 6.64 -7.99
N LEU A 169 -8.80 5.92 -7.42
CA LEU A 169 -10.21 6.03 -7.79
C LEU A 169 -10.72 7.45 -7.55
N GLN A 170 -10.37 8.06 -6.43
CA GLN A 170 -10.76 9.44 -6.12
C GLN A 170 -10.10 10.46 -7.06
N ILE A 171 -8.86 10.23 -7.50
CA ILE A 171 -8.22 11.03 -8.53
C ILE A 171 -8.94 10.88 -9.88
N ARG A 172 -9.27 9.64 -10.28
CA ARG A 172 -10.04 9.36 -11.52
C ARG A 172 -11.42 10.03 -11.49
N LYS A 173 -12.14 9.95 -10.37
CA LYS A 173 -13.43 10.63 -10.17
C LYS A 173 -13.28 12.14 -10.26
N PHE A 174 -12.26 12.71 -9.62
CA PHE A 174 -11.99 14.15 -9.68
C PHE A 174 -11.67 14.62 -11.10
N GLN A 175 -10.90 13.84 -11.87
CA GLN A 175 -10.62 14.16 -13.27
C GLN A 175 -11.87 14.10 -14.16
N ASN A 176 -12.70 13.07 -14.00
CA ASN A 176 -13.87 12.85 -14.87
C ASN A 176 -15.08 13.70 -14.49
N SER A 177 -15.22 14.06 -13.22
CA SER A 177 -16.36 14.83 -12.69
C SER A 177 -15.87 15.75 -11.57
N PRO A 178 -15.07 16.78 -11.92
CA PRO A 178 -14.53 17.69 -10.92
C PRO A 178 -15.66 18.49 -10.26
N PRO A 179 -15.71 18.56 -8.92
CA PRO A 179 -16.75 19.26 -8.18
C PRO A 179 -16.70 20.77 -8.46
N ASP A 180 -17.85 21.44 -8.40
CA ASP A 180 -17.90 22.90 -8.60
C ASP A 180 -17.21 23.67 -7.47
N ASN A 181 -17.13 23.07 -6.27
CA ASN A 181 -16.58 23.69 -5.07
C ASN A 181 -15.75 22.69 -4.25
N VAL A 182 -14.59 23.12 -3.76
CA VAL A 182 -13.73 22.34 -2.85
C VAL A 182 -13.11 23.30 -1.84
N GLY A 183 -13.44 23.24 -0.54
CA GLY A 183 -12.72 24.02 0.49
C GLY A 183 -12.55 25.52 0.19
N GLY A 184 -13.61 26.19 -0.25
CA GLY A 184 -13.60 27.62 -0.65
C GLY A 184 -13.08 27.92 -2.06
N TRP A 185 -12.52 26.92 -2.73
CA TRP A 185 -12.17 27.00 -4.15
C TRP A 185 -13.40 26.82 -5.03
N HIS A 186 -13.54 27.71 -6.01
CA HIS A 186 -14.64 27.70 -6.98
C HIS A 186 -14.11 27.33 -8.36
N ARG A 187 -14.72 26.30 -8.96
CA ARG A 187 -14.44 25.91 -10.34
C ARG A 187 -14.94 27.01 -11.29
N PHE A 188 -14.20 27.25 -12.35
CA PHE A 188 -14.63 28.10 -13.45
C PHE A 188 -14.08 27.60 -14.79
N ASP A 189 -14.73 27.99 -15.88
CA ASP A 189 -14.26 27.71 -17.23
C ASP A 189 -13.29 28.81 -17.68
N ALA A 190 -12.02 28.45 -17.85
CA ALA A 190 -11.02 29.36 -18.38
C ALA A 190 -11.26 29.62 -19.88
N SER A 191 -10.91 30.82 -20.34
CA SER A 191 -11.05 31.20 -21.76
C SER A 191 -10.07 30.49 -22.69
N ASP A 192 -8.93 30.05 -22.16
CA ASP A 192 -7.89 29.36 -22.93
C ASP A 192 -8.16 27.84 -22.99
N GLU A 193 -8.24 27.28 -24.20
CA GLU A 193 -8.57 25.88 -24.45
C GLU A 193 -7.52 24.87 -23.95
N ARG A 194 -6.28 25.33 -23.70
CA ARG A 194 -5.22 24.50 -23.12
C ARG A 194 -5.54 24.17 -21.66
N VAL A 195 -6.30 25.02 -20.98
CA VAL A 195 -6.69 24.83 -19.58
C VAL A 195 -7.84 23.82 -19.52
N LYS A 196 -7.59 22.67 -18.90
CA LYS A 196 -8.57 21.57 -18.82
C LYS A 196 -9.46 21.67 -17.58
N LEU A 197 -8.94 22.26 -16.52
CA LEU A 197 -9.65 22.45 -15.27
C LEU A 197 -9.01 23.58 -14.49
N ALA A 198 -9.82 24.53 -14.00
CA ALA A 198 -9.34 25.63 -13.19
C ALA A 198 -10.24 25.89 -11.99
N TYR A 199 -9.62 26.31 -10.89
CA TYR A 199 -10.27 26.80 -9.69
C TYR A 199 -9.68 28.15 -9.32
N ARG A 200 -10.49 28.95 -8.64
CA ARG A 200 -10.07 30.25 -8.10
C ARG A 200 -10.53 30.39 -6.65
N ALA A 201 -9.70 31.04 -5.84
CA ALA A 201 -9.98 31.31 -4.44
C ALA A 201 -9.08 32.44 -3.93
N ASN A 202 -9.33 32.87 -2.70
CA ASN A 202 -8.39 33.66 -1.92
C ASN A 202 -7.57 32.71 -1.03
N ASN A 203 -6.31 32.46 -1.40
CA ASN A 203 -5.40 31.55 -0.69
C ASN A 203 -4.39 32.37 0.11
N HIS A 204 -4.50 32.38 1.45
CA HIS A 204 -3.67 33.20 2.34
C HIS A 204 -3.64 34.69 1.97
N ASP A 205 -4.83 35.31 1.85
CA ASP A 205 -5.01 36.71 1.48
C ASP A 205 -4.51 37.10 0.07
N VAL A 206 -4.19 36.11 -0.77
CA VAL A 206 -3.82 36.31 -2.17
C VAL A 206 -4.90 35.70 -3.08
N PRO A 207 -5.58 36.51 -3.91
CA PRO A 207 -6.47 36.01 -4.96
C PRO A 207 -5.67 35.23 -6.01
N VAL A 208 -5.97 33.94 -6.17
CA VAL A 208 -5.23 33.02 -7.03
C VAL A 208 -6.13 32.21 -7.94
N VAL A 209 -5.55 31.77 -9.06
CA VAL A 209 -6.06 30.71 -9.95
C VAL A 209 -5.11 29.52 -9.83
N ILE A 210 -5.65 28.32 -9.76
CA ILE A 210 -4.89 27.08 -9.94
C ILE A 210 -5.57 26.24 -11.01
N GLY A 211 -4.80 25.65 -11.91
CA GLY A 211 -5.38 24.86 -12.99
C GLY A 211 -4.45 23.83 -13.60
N VAL A 212 -5.06 22.79 -14.18
CA VAL A 212 -4.41 21.80 -15.03
C VAL A 212 -4.50 22.28 -16.47
N TYR A 213 -3.38 22.25 -17.20
CA TYR A 213 -3.28 22.74 -18.57
C TYR A 213 -2.33 21.91 -19.43
N GLU A 214 -2.48 21.99 -20.75
CA GLU A 214 -1.58 21.39 -21.73
C GLU A 214 -0.27 22.20 -21.86
N ALA A 215 0.85 21.51 -21.65
CA ALA A 215 2.21 22.03 -21.77
C ALA A 215 3.00 21.20 -22.80
N GLY A 216 2.68 21.37 -24.09
CA GLY A 216 3.21 20.53 -25.15
C GLY A 216 2.40 19.24 -25.28
N GLU A 217 3.06 18.07 -25.19
CA GLU A 217 2.40 16.76 -25.23
C GLU A 217 1.91 16.28 -23.85
N ASP A 218 2.33 16.97 -22.78
CA ASP A 218 2.02 16.62 -21.39
C ASP A 218 1.02 17.60 -20.76
N LEU A 219 0.38 17.15 -19.68
CA LEU A 219 -0.38 18.02 -18.78
C LEU A 219 0.50 18.49 -17.63
N ASP A 220 0.27 19.72 -17.17
CA ASP A 220 0.93 20.29 -15.99
C ASP A 220 -0.09 21.04 -15.12
N VAL A 221 0.31 21.39 -13.90
CA VAL A 221 -0.54 22.09 -12.93
C VAL A 221 0.24 23.17 -12.19
N HIS A 222 -0.29 24.39 -12.20
CA HIS A 222 0.33 25.53 -11.54
C HIS A 222 -0.70 26.45 -10.90
N GLU A 223 -0.25 27.19 -9.89
CA GLU A 223 -0.99 28.30 -9.30
C GLU A 223 -0.40 29.63 -9.80
N TRP A 224 -1.28 30.59 -10.09
CA TRP A 224 -1.00 31.95 -10.51
C TRP A 224 -1.78 32.92 -9.65
N THR A 225 -1.34 34.18 -9.55
CA THR A 225 -2.19 35.24 -9.00
C THR A 225 -3.24 35.62 -10.03
N ILE A 226 -4.45 36.02 -9.60
CA ILE A 226 -5.51 36.47 -10.51
C ILE A 226 -5.05 37.68 -11.32
N GLU A 227 -4.34 38.62 -10.70
CA GLU A 227 -3.78 39.80 -11.38
C GLU A 227 -2.91 39.41 -12.58
N ASN A 228 -1.97 38.49 -12.39
CA ASN A 228 -1.09 38.05 -13.48
C ASN A 228 -1.86 37.23 -14.51
N TRP A 229 -2.80 36.38 -14.07
CA TRP A 229 -3.64 35.59 -14.95
C TRP A 229 -4.43 36.49 -15.90
N GLU A 230 -5.11 37.51 -15.37
CA GLU A 230 -5.89 38.46 -16.16
C GLU A 230 -5.01 39.33 -17.06
N ALA A 231 -3.85 39.80 -16.56
CA ALA A 231 -2.90 40.59 -17.34
C ALA A 231 -2.36 39.86 -18.59
N ASN A 232 -2.36 38.52 -18.56
CA ASN A 232 -1.90 37.66 -19.65
C ASN A 232 -3.06 36.96 -20.37
N ASN A 233 -4.30 37.47 -20.24
CA ASN A 233 -5.51 36.90 -20.84
C ASN A 233 -5.75 35.41 -20.52
N GLY A 234 -5.27 34.97 -19.36
CA GLY A 234 -5.38 33.59 -18.91
C GLY A 234 -4.51 32.58 -19.66
N ASP A 235 -3.41 33.02 -20.28
CA ASP A 235 -2.45 32.11 -20.91
C ASP A 235 -1.59 31.39 -19.83
N PRO A 236 -1.74 30.07 -19.63
CA PRO A 236 -1.02 29.36 -18.58
C PRO A 236 0.50 29.21 -18.84
N LEU A 237 0.97 29.39 -20.09
CA LEU A 237 2.38 29.29 -20.46
C LEU A 237 3.12 30.62 -20.31
N GLU A 238 2.42 31.74 -20.53
CA GLU A 238 3.00 33.09 -20.44
C GLU A 238 2.79 33.73 -19.05
N THR A 239 1.79 33.27 -18.28
CA THR A 239 1.51 33.83 -16.95
C THR A 239 2.61 33.45 -15.94
N PRO A 240 3.25 34.43 -15.25
CA PRO A 240 4.22 34.15 -14.19
C PRO A 240 3.64 33.29 -13.07
N LYS A 241 4.28 32.15 -12.82
CA LYS A 241 3.87 31.17 -11.81
C LYS A 241 4.00 31.74 -10.38
N ASN A 242 2.96 31.57 -9.57
CA ASN A 242 2.96 31.95 -8.15
C ASN A 242 3.51 30.84 -7.27
N ARG A 243 2.96 29.62 -7.42
CA ARG A 243 3.32 28.47 -6.58
C ARG A 243 3.25 27.17 -7.38
N PHE A 244 4.11 26.23 -6.99
CA PHE A 244 4.05 24.85 -7.46
C PHE A 244 3.15 24.02 -6.52
N PRO A 245 2.09 23.40 -7.02
CA PRO A 245 1.21 22.54 -6.22
C PRO A 245 1.98 21.39 -5.60
N ALA A 246 1.70 21.14 -4.32
CA ALA A 246 2.36 20.11 -3.53
C ALA A 246 2.09 18.71 -4.12
N SER A 247 3.15 17.92 -4.22
CA SER A 247 3.07 16.50 -4.58
C SER A 247 3.15 15.66 -3.32
N THR A 248 2.30 14.64 -3.21
CA THR A 248 2.37 13.64 -2.12
C THR A 248 3.27 12.46 -2.49
N ARG A 249 3.49 12.22 -3.79
CA ARG A 249 4.34 11.14 -4.32
C ARG A 249 5.23 11.66 -5.44
N THR A 250 6.30 10.92 -5.73
CA THR A 250 7.31 11.30 -6.74
C THR A 250 6.75 11.34 -8.17
N ASN A 251 5.59 10.73 -8.44
CA ASN A 251 4.96 10.63 -9.76
C ASN A 251 3.46 11.01 -9.76
N ASP A 252 3.01 11.89 -8.86
CA ASP A 252 1.61 12.31 -8.89
C ASP A 252 1.30 13.08 -10.17
N GLY A 253 0.30 12.61 -10.92
CA GLY A 253 -0.18 13.29 -12.12
C GLY A 253 -0.79 14.67 -11.81
N PRO A 254 -0.97 15.54 -12.83
CA PRO A 254 -1.45 16.91 -12.63
C PRO A 254 -2.78 17.02 -11.88
N TYR A 255 -3.73 16.11 -12.13
CA TYR A 255 -5.01 16.06 -11.41
C TYR A 255 -4.86 15.66 -9.94
N ALA A 256 -3.95 14.75 -9.62
CA ALA A 256 -3.66 14.35 -8.24
C ALA A 256 -3.06 15.51 -7.46
N ARG A 257 -2.07 16.20 -8.06
CA ARG A 257 -1.45 17.40 -7.51
C ARG A 257 -2.45 18.55 -7.33
N LEU A 258 -3.34 18.78 -8.30
CA LEU A 258 -4.43 19.76 -8.18
C LEU A 258 -5.34 19.41 -7.00
N ARG A 259 -5.90 18.18 -6.97
CA ARG A 259 -6.81 17.73 -5.91
C ARG A 259 -6.19 17.88 -4.53
N ASN A 260 -4.93 17.45 -4.38
CA ASN A 260 -4.20 17.58 -3.13
C ASN A 260 -4.03 19.04 -2.70
N HIS A 261 -3.69 19.94 -3.63
CA HIS A 261 -3.57 21.38 -3.34
C HIS A 261 -4.89 21.97 -2.84
N LEU A 262 -6.00 21.68 -3.52
CA LEU A 262 -7.33 22.17 -3.12
C LEU A 262 -7.76 21.65 -1.74
N GLN A 263 -7.34 20.43 -1.37
CA GLN A 263 -7.65 19.83 -0.06
C GLN A 263 -6.72 20.31 1.06
N THR A 264 -5.47 20.60 0.73
CA THR A 264 -4.46 21.05 1.70
C THR A 264 -4.71 22.49 2.13
N TYR A 265 -5.10 23.35 1.20
CA TYR A 265 -5.32 24.77 1.47
C TYR A 265 -6.82 25.06 1.55
N ASN A 266 -7.34 25.16 2.78
CA ASN A 266 -8.68 25.68 3.02
C ASN A 266 -8.66 27.19 2.71
N ALA A 267 -9.10 27.53 1.51
CA ALA A 267 -9.08 28.90 1.00
C ALA A 267 -10.40 29.61 1.31
N ASP A 268 -10.40 30.93 1.24
CA ASP A 268 -11.63 31.70 1.31
C ASP A 268 -12.20 31.88 -0.10
N PRO A 269 -13.53 31.85 -0.27
CA PRO A 269 -14.18 32.27 -1.51
C PRO A 269 -13.71 33.68 -1.92
N LEU A 270 -13.55 33.91 -3.21
CA LEU A 270 -13.35 35.27 -3.70
C LEU A 270 -14.59 36.12 -3.37
N PRO A 271 -14.41 37.43 -3.10
CA PRO A 271 -15.53 38.34 -2.99
C PRO A 271 -16.37 38.27 -4.26
N VAL A 272 -17.69 38.10 -4.13
CA VAL A 272 -18.59 38.24 -5.27
C VAL A 272 -18.59 39.71 -5.65
N ASP A 273 -18.21 40.03 -6.89
CA ASP A 273 -18.40 41.36 -7.44
C ASP A 273 -19.89 41.65 -7.46
N THR A 274 -20.39 42.35 -6.43
CA THR A 274 -21.69 43.00 -6.49
C THR A 274 -21.54 44.15 -7.46
N GLU A 275 -21.89 43.92 -8.73
CA GLU A 275 -22.04 45.00 -9.70
C GLU A 275 -22.95 46.07 -9.11
N THR A 276 -22.42 47.29 -9.08
CA THR A 276 -23.06 48.51 -8.62
C THR A 276 -24.26 48.87 -9.49
N ASP A 277 -25.45 48.48 -9.05
CA ASP A 277 -26.70 49.09 -9.52
C ASP A 277 -26.93 50.42 -8.77
N THR A 278 -26.18 51.45 -9.13
CA THR A 278 -26.60 52.84 -8.92
C THR A 278 -26.46 53.60 -10.22
N ASN A 279 -27.33 53.26 -11.16
CA ASN A 279 -27.57 54.13 -12.30
C ASN A 279 -28.30 55.39 -11.79
N SER A 280 -27.61 56.50 -11.98
CA SER A 280 -27.99 57.86 -11.62
C SER A 280 -29.40 58.22 -12.12
N SER A 281 -30.20 58.83 -11.24
CA SER A 281 -31.33 59.66 -11.64
C SER A 281 -31.50 60.82 -10.66
N ALA A 282 -30.73 61.87 -10.92
CA ALA A 282 -31.20 63.24 -10.85
C ALA A 282 -30.76 63.91 -12.17
N PRO A 283 -31.51 64.87 -12.77
CA PRO A 283 -32.41 65.79 -12.09
C PRO A 283 -33.76 66.07 -12.79
N ALA A 284 -34.70 66.62 -12.03
CA ALA A 284 -35.51 67.80 -12.38
C ALA A 284 -35.98 68.47 -11.09
#